data_AF-A0A7Z9YB87-F1
#
_entry.id   AF-A0A7Z9YB87-F1
#
_cell.length_a   1.000
_cell.length_b   1.000
_cell.length_c   1.000
_cell.angle_alpha   90.00
_cell.angle_beta   90.00
_cell.angle_gamma   90.00
#
_symmetry.space_group_name_H-M   'P 1'
#
loop_
_entity.id
_entity.type
_entity.pdbx_description
1 polymer ?
#
loop_
_entity_poly.entity_id
_entity_poly.type
_entity_poly.pdbx_seq_one_letter_code
_entity_poly.pdbx_strand_id
1 'polypeptide(L)' 'VAILADAAEWAEEIDVERAERARRRAMERLKEGGPEVDMERALLALKRAQNRLRVAARLVAEEGRGE' A
#
# COMPACT_ATOMS: atom_id res chain seq x y z
N VAL A 1 -2.39 -22.52 -13.18
CA VAL A 1 -2.83 -21.17 -13.60
C VAL A 1 -1.62 -20.26 -13.56
N ALA A 2 -1.39 -19.42 -14.58
CA ALA A 2 -0.31 -18.44 -14.61
C ALA A 2 -0.88 -17.02 -14.61
N ILE A 3 -0.26 -16.09 -13.87
CA ILE A 3 -0.70 -14.70 -13.72
C ILE A 3 0.45 -13.79 -14.16
N LEU A 4 0.14 -12.75 -14.95
CA LEU A 4 1.09 -11.70 -15.35
C LEU A 4 0.77 -10.41 -14.58
N ALA A 5 1.80 -9.75 -14.06
CA ALA A 5 1.67 -8.49 -13.32
C ALA A 5 2.89 -7.60 -13.57
N ASP A 6 2.66 -6.29 -13.63
CA ASP A 6 3.74 -5.29 -13.75
C ASP A 6 4.64 -5.24 -12.50
N ALA A 7 4.06 -5.52 -11.33
CA ALA A 7 4.77 -5.58 -10.06
C ALA A 7 4.08 -6.58 -9.11
N ALA A 8 4.88 -7.36 -8.41
CA ALA A 8 4.48 -8.24 -7.32
C ALA A 8 5.55 -8.18 -6.22
N GLU A 9 5.14 -8.38 -4.98
CA GLU A 9 6.01 -8.40 -3.79
C GLU A 9 5.51 -9.46 -2.82
N TRP A 10 6.42 -10.14 -2.11
CA TRP A 10 6.07 -11.09 -1.05
C TRP A 10 5.65 -10.35 0.22
N ALA A 11 4.82 -10.96 1.06
CA ALA A 11 4.28 -10.29 2.25
C ALA A 11 5.39 -9.91 3.25
N GLU A 12 6.38 -10.79 3.40
CA GLU A 12 7.55 -10.65 4.26
C GLU A 12 8.55 -9.58 3.76
N GLU A 13 8.50 -9.21 2.47
CA GLU A 13 9.37 -8.18 1.89
C GLU A 13 8.74 -6.77 1.95
N ILE A 14 7.50 -6.65 2.43
CA ILE A 14 6.80 -5.37 2.51
C ILE A 14 7.46 -4.48 3.56
N ASP A 15 8.11 -3.40 3.11
CA ASP A 15 8.55 -2.30 3.97
C ASP A 15 7.32 -1.50 4.46
N VAL A 16 6.90 -1.79 5.70
CA VAL A 16 5.75 -1.17 6.37
C VAL A 16 5.92 0.35 6.48
N GLU A 17 7.09 0.83 6.91
CA GLU A 17 7.30 2.27 7.09
C GLU A 17 7.20 3.02 5.77
N ARG A 18 7.78 2.47 4.69
CA ARG A 18 7.67 3.04 3.35
C ARG A 18 6.23 3.05 2.87
N ALA A 19 5.48 1.98 3.11
CA ALA A 19 4.06 1.90 2.77
C ALA A 19 3.25 2.95 3.55
N GLU A 20 3.53 3.17 4.83
CA GLU A 20 2.89 4.23 5.61
C GLU A 20 3.22 5.63 5.11
N ARG A 21 4.50 5.92 4.82
CA ARG A 21 4.91 7.21 4.25
C ARG A 21 4.21 7.45 2.91
N ALA A 22 4.05 6.42 2.08
CA ALA A 22 3.30 6.51 0.83
C ALA A 22 1.82 6.78 1.05
N ARG A 23 1.19 6.12 2.03
CA ARG A 23 -0.21 6.35 2.43
C ARG A 23 -0.42 7.80 2.85
N ARG A 24 0.43 8.33 3.74
CA ARG A 24 0.36 9.71 4.23
C ARG A 24 0.47 10.72 3.09
N ARG A 25 1.49 10.60 2.24
CA ARG A 25 1.67 11.50 1.08
C ARG A 25 0.50 11.46 0.10
N ALA A 26 -0.05 10.26 -0.17
CA ALA A 26 -1.20 10.14 -1.07
C ALA A 26 -2.44 10.80 -0.47
N MET A 27 -2.66 10.64 0.84
CA MET A 27 -3.78 11.25 1.54
C MET A 27 -3.64 12.79 1.63
N GLU A 28 -2.44 13.29 1.87
CA GLU A 28 -2.14 14.74 1.84
C GLU A 28 -2.45 15.33 0.46
N ARG A 29 -2.01 14.69 -0.63
CA ARG A 29 -2.32 15.15 -2.00
C ARG A 29 -3.82 15.17 -2.30
N LEU A 30 -4.55 14.14 -1.86
CA LEU A 30 -6.00 14.09 -2.02
C LEU A 30 -6.71 15.18 -1.20
N LYS A 31 -6.15 15.54 -0.03
CA LYS A 31 -6.69 16.57 0.85
C LYS A 31 -6.39 17.99 0.33
N GLU A 32 -5.17 18.23 -0.14
CA GLU A 32 -4.77 19.50 -0.75
C GLU A 32 -5.58 19.77 -2.02
N GLY A 33 -5.71 18.75 -2.89
CA GLY A 33 -6.45 18.86 -4.13
C GLY A 33 -5.89 19.93 -5.06
N GLY A 34 -6.75 20.48 -5.93
CA GLY A 34 -6.41 21.54 -6.87
C GLY A 34 -6.14 21.05 -8.30
N PRO A 35 -6.10 21.98 -9.27
CA PRO A 35 -6.06 21.66 -10.70
C PRO A 35 -4.77 20.97 -11.15
N GLU A 36 -3.68 21.11 -10.40
CA GLU A 36 -2.37 20.48 -10.67
C GLU A 36 -2.28 19.04 -10.12
N VAL A 37 -3.21 18.62 -9.26
CA VAL A 37 -3.12 17.32 -8.60
C VAL A 37 -3.94 16.29 -9.37
N ASP A 38 -3.24 15.28 -9.88
CA ASP A 38 -3.85 14.09 -10.46
C ASP A 38 -4.52 13.24 -9.37
N MET A 39 -5.85 13.37 -9.25
CA MET A 39 -6.63 12.65 -8.24
C MET A 39 -6.63 11.14 -8.46
N GLU A 40 -6.72 10.70 -9.71
CA GLU A 40 -6.76 9.27 -10.01
C GLU A 40 -5.45 8.61 -9.58
N ARG A 41 -4.32 9.24 -9.91
CA ARG A 41 -3.00 8.75 -9.50
C ARG A 41 -2.81 8.77 -7.99
N ALA A 42 -3.30 9.80 -7.31
CA ALA A 42 -3.24 9.87 -5.85
C ALA A 42 -4.10 8.78 -5.18
N LEU A 43 -5.30 8.51 -5.70
CA LEU A 43 -6.16 7.41 -5.23
C LEU A 43 -5.53 6.04 -5.46
N LEU A 44 -4.94 5.79 -6.64
CA LEU A 44 -4.25 4.55 -6.94
C LEU A 44 -3.03 4.34 -6.02
N ALA A 45 -2.26 5.40 -5.76
CA ALA A 45 -1.14 5.36 -4.83
C ALA A 45 -1.60 5.02 -3.40
N LEU A 46 -2.70 5.65 -2.94
CA LEU A 46 -3.31 5.36 -1.64
C LEU A 46 -3.74 3.90 -1.54
N LYS A 47 -4.47 3.39 -2.55
CA LYS A 47 -4.96 2.01 -2.58
C LYS A 47 -3.83 0.99 -2.52
N ARG A 48 -2.73 1.21 -3.27
CA ARG A 48 -1.55 0.33 -3.22
C ARG A 48 -0.89 0.33 -1.84
N ALA A 49 -0.71 1.52 -1.23
CA ALA A 49 -0.12 1.65 0.09
C ALA A 49 -0.97 0.96 1.18
N GLN A 50 -2.29 1.13 1.12
CA GLN A 50 -3.22 0.46 2.03
C GLN A 50 -3.19 -1.07 1.84
N ASN A 51 -3.11 -1.56 0.60
CA ASN A 51 -3.03 -2.99 0.35
C ASN A 51 -1.75 -3.60 0.96
N ARG A 52 -0.58 -2.96 0.75
CA ARG A 52 0.68 -3.37 1.37
C ARG A 52 0.57 -3.50 2.89
N LEU A 53 0.06 -2.46 3.54
CA LEU A 53 -0.12 -2.44 5.00
C LEU A 53 -1.08 -3.54 5.47
N ARG A 54 -2.17 -3.78 4.73
CA ARG A 54 -3.13 -4.83 5.07
C ARG A 54 -2.53 -6.23 4.96
N VAL A 55 -1.76 -6.49 3.91
CA VAL A 55 -1.10 -7.77 3.68
C VAL A 55 -0.02 -8.01 4.73
N ALA A 56 0.84 -7.02 5.00
CA ALA A 56 1.88 -7.12 6.02
C ALA A 56 1.29 -7.36 7.43
N ALA A 57 0.22 -6.65 7.79
CA ALA A 57 -0.46 -6.86 9.06
C ALA A 57 -1.05 -8.27 9.22
N ARG A 58 -1.51 -8.86 8.10
CA ARG A 58 -2.03 -10.23 8.12
C ARG A 58 -0.93 -11.26 8.39
N LEU A 59 0.26 -11.07 7.81
CA LEU A 59 1.41 -11.96 8.04
C LEU A 59 1.75 -12.02 9.54
N VAL A 60 1.90 -10.85 10.19
CA VAL A 60 2.19 -10.77 11.64
C VAL A 60 1.10 -11.44 12.48
N ALA A 61 -0.17 -11.27 12.09
CA ALA A 61 -1.29 -11.89 12.80
C ALA A 61 -1.37 -13.41 12.62
N GLU A 62 -0.79 -13.96 11.56
CA GLU A 62 -0.71 -15.40 11.31
C GLU A 62 0.50 -16.00 12.04
N GLU A 63 1.65 -15.31 12.11
CA GLU A 63 2.82 -15.71 12.90
C GLU A 63 2.47 -15.83 14.40
N GLY A 64 1.74 -14.86 14.96
CA GLY A 64 1.33 -14.89 16.37
C GLY A 64 0.24 -15.92 16.72
N ARG A 65 -0.28 -16.69 15.76
CA ARG A 65 -1.25 -17.79 16.00
C ARG A 65 -0.58 -19.17 15.99
N GLY A 66 0.70 -19.25 15.66
CA GLY A 66 1.48 -20.48 15.62
C GLY A 66 2.18 -20.84 16.93
N GLU A 67 2.06 -20.01 17.96
CA GLU A 67 2.60 -20.22 19.32
C GLU A 67 1.54 -20.68 20.32
#